data_AF-A0A8U0A8C9-F1
#
_entry.id   AF-A0A8U0A8C9-F1
#
_cell.length_a   1.000
_cell.length_b   1.000
_cell.length_c   1.000
_cell.angle_alpha   90.00
_cell.angle_beta   90.00
_cell.angle_gamma   90.00
#
_symmetry.space_group_name_H-M   'P 1'
#
loop_
_entity.id
_entity.type
_entity.pdbx_description
1 polymer ?
#
loop_
_entity_poly.entity_id
_entity_poly.type
_entity_poly.pdbx_seq_one_letter_code
_entity_poly.pdbx_strand_id
1 'polypeptide(L)'
;MSSTTRGIDPTYDEQDGYDQSDDKYPPDWDVRKKAVQKRDDWTCQDCGVKSGPYAGSDGKQLHIHHVTHLSDGGSNRLSNLTTLCVDCHNDRHDHDITEGLDDYQPDPGLWGRVRQLVRSLVGGGICLPIHTGMVYLLLTQPIRSPLGLISITCFAALAAVLVVRPRPVAAMYTVTAVTGTVIRYGVSVGQLGGENASTLLLSAWLPALFAVAWWYYRYYSYDK
;
A
#
# COMPACT_ATOMS: atom_id res chain seq x y z
N MET A 1 24.34 -24.06 22.36
CA MET A 1 22.98 -23.87 21.80
C MET A 1 22.77 -22.39 21.54
N SER A 2 22.39 -22.01 20.31
CA SER A 2 22.12 -20.60 19.95
C SER A 2 20.97 -20.05 20.80
N SER A 3 20.99 -18.76 21.14
CA SER A 3 19.91 -18.13 21.91
C SER A 3 18.53 -18.21 21.23
N THR A 4 18.49 -18.53 19.94
CA THR A 4 17.27 -18.57 19.12
C THR A 4 16.56 -19.90 19.07
N THR A 5 17.15 -20.98 19.58
CA THR A 5 16.46 -22.27 19.72
C THR A 5 15.87 -22.47 21.11
N ARG A 6 15.99 -21.45 21.99
CA ARG A 6 15.41 -21.48 23.34
C ARG A 6 13.88 -21.39 23.21
N GLY A 7 13.19 -22.44 23.65
CA GLY A 7 11.72 -22.54 23.54
C GLY A 7 11.22 -23.40 22.40
N ILE A 8 12.13 -24.06 21.65
CA ILE A 8 11.75 -25.16 20.75
C ILE A 8 11.62 -26.41 21.61
N ASP A 9 10.44 -27.03 21.57
CA ASP A 9 10.15 -28.27 22.27
C ASP A 9 10.25 -29.44 21.28
N PRO A 10 11.20 -30.39 21.45
CA PRO A 10 11.36 -31.52 20.54
C PRO A 10 10.14 -32.44 20.45
N THR A 11 9.20 -32.39 21.41
CA THR A 11 7.94 -33.14 21.33
C THR A 11 7.14 -32.75 20.09
N TYR A 12 7.21 -31.49 19.66
CA TYR A 12 6.52 -30.96 18.50
C TYR A 12 7.27 -31.13 17.17
N ASP A 13 8.42 -31.84 17.18
CA ASP A 13 9.15 -32.13 15.94
C ASP A 13 8.36 -33.04 15.01
N GLU A 14 7.59 -33.97 15.58
CA GLU A 14 6.76 -34.91 14.85
C GLU A 14 5.28 -34.51 14.93
N GLN A 15 4.50 -34.93 13.93
CA GLN A 15 3.10 -34.52 13.76
C GLN A 15 2.15 -35.10 14.82
N ASP A 16 2.54 -36.18 15.50
CA ASP A 16 1.79 -36.81 16.59
C ASP A 16 2.02 -36.14 17.95
N GLY A 17 2.91 -35.14 18.02
CA GLY A 17 3.27 -34.44 19.24
C GLY A 17 2.33 -33.30 19.65
N TYR A 18 1.35 -32.93 18.82
CA TYR A 18 0.41 -31.84 19.09
C TYR A 18 -0.95 -32.09 18.45
N ASP A 19 -1.98 -31.42 18.98
CA ASP A 19 -3.32 -31.47 18.42
C ASP A 19 -3.39 -30.67 17.12
N GLN A 20 -3.71 -31.35 16.01
CA GLN A 20 -3.82 -30.74 14.67
C GLN A 20 -5.23 -30.21 14.37
N SER A 21 -6.19 -30.36 15.30
CA SER A 21 -7.60 -30.01 15.06
C SER A 21 -7.91 -28.51 15.18
N ASP A 22 -7.14 -27.78 15.99
CA ASP A 22 -7.36 -26.35 16.25
C ASP A 22 -6.37 -25.43 15.52
N ASP A 23 -5.15 -25.89 15.22
CA ASP A 23 -4.11 -25.13 14.52
C ASP A 23 -3.26 -26.04 13.61
N LYS A 24 -2.98 -25.59 12.38
CA LYS A 24 -2.14 -26.32 11.40
C LYS A 24 -0.69 -26.54 11.88
N TYR A 25 -0.26 -25.81 12.91
CA TYR A 25 1.13 -25.73 13.35
C TYR A 25 1.27 -25.96 14.86
N PRO A 26 2.45 -26.45 15.32
CA PRO A 26 2.66 -26.71 16.74
C PRO A 26 2.72 -25.42 17.58
N PRO A 27 2.50 -25.51 18.91
CA PRO A 27 2.51 -24.34 19.81
C PRO A 27 3.80 -23.52 19.78
N ASP A 28 4.95 -24.11 19.43
CA ASP A 28 6.25 -23.45 19.35
C ASP A 28 6.61 -22.95 17.92
N TRP A 29 5.66 -22.96 16.99
CA TRP A 29 5.89 -22.66 15.57
C TRP A 29 6.53 -21.29 15.34
N ASP A 30 6.12 -20.27 16.07
CA ASP A 30 6.72 -18.94 15.95
C ASP A 30 8.19 -18.88 16.40
N VAL A 31 8.58 -19.74 17.34
CA VAL A 31 9.98 -19.88 17.77
C VAL A 31 10.78 -20.57 16.67
N ARG A 32 10.25 -21.67 16.10
CA ARG A 32 10.86 -22.39 14.97
C ARG A 32 11.05 -21.46 13.77
N LYS A 33 10.00 -20.71 13.41
CA LYS A 33 10.00 -19.73 12.32
C LYS A 33 11.11 -18.69 12.47
N LYS A 34 11.22 -18.07 13.65
CA LYS A 34 12.29 -17.10 13.94
C LYS A 34 13.68 -17.75 13.92
N ALA A 35 13.81 -18.97 14.42
CA ALA A 35 15.08 -19.69 14.42
C ALA A 35 15.56 -19.98 12.98
N VAL A 36 14.67 -20.42 12.10
CA VAL A 36 14.96 -20.69 10.68
C VAL A 36 15.26 -19.39 9.92
N GLN A 37 14.43 -18.36 10.06
CA GLN A 37 14.68 -17.06 9.40
C GLN A 37 16.02 -16.44 9.84
N LYS A 38 16.40 -16.58 11.11
CA LYS A 38 17.71 -16.11 11.58
C LYS A 38 18.85 -16.98 11.06
N ARG A 39 18.68 -18.31 11.03
CA ARG A 39 19.66 -19.23 10.43
C ARG A 39 19.95 -18.85 8.98
N ASP A 40 18.91 -18.47 8.26
CA ASP A 40 18.92 -18.14 6.84
C ASP A 40 19.25 -16.65 6.58
N ASP A 41 19.72 -15.92 7.60
CA ASP A 41 20.04 -14.48 7.55
C ASP A 41 18.94 -13.62 6.88
N TRP A 42 17.68 -13.92 7.18
CA TRP A 42 16.50 -13.24 6.61
C TRP A 42 16.56 -13.16 5.08
N THR A 43 17.01 -14.24 4.45
CA THR A 43 17.25 -14.34 3.01
C THR A 43 16.53 -15.56 2.45
N CYS A 44 15.81 -15.37 1.33
CA CYS A 44 15.21 -16.48 0.59
C CYS A 44 16.31 -17.45 0.14
N GLN A 45 16.15 -18.72 0.46
CA GLN A 45 17.14 -19.75 0.15
C GLN A 45 17.13 -20.19 -1.33
N ASP A 46 16.11 -19.77 -2.10
CA ASP A 46 16.05 -20.05 -3.54
C ASP A 46 16.60 -18.89 -4.39
N CYS A 47 16.08 -17.68 -4.19
CA CYS A 47 16.42 -16.53 -5.05
C CYS A 47 17.38 -15.51 -4.41
N GLY A 48 17.68 -15.62 -3.12
CA GLY A 48 18.60 -14.72 -2.42
C GLY A 48 18.01 -13.36 -2.02
N VAL A 49 16.71 -13.11 -2.24
CA VAL A 49 16.08 -11.85 -1.82
C VAL A 49 16.03 -11.74 -0.29
N LYS A 50 16.35 -10.56 0.24
CA LYS A 50 16.29 -10.27 1.68
C LYS A 50 14.93 -9.73 2.10
N SER A 51 14.68 -9.72 3.41
CA SER A 51 13.47 -9.10 4.00
C SER A 51 13.77 -8.08 5.09
N GLY A 52 12.74 -7.32 5.47
CA GLY A 52 12.78 -6.37 6.57
C GLY A 52 13.55 -5.07 6.26
N PRO A 53 13.96 -4.32 7.31
CA PRO A 53 14.56 -2.99 7.15
C PRO A 53 15.92 -2.99 6.43
N TYR A 54 16.56 -4.15 6.27
CA TYR A 54 17.85 -4.30 5.61
C TYR A 54 17.74 -4.62 4.11
N ALA A 55 16.52 -4.86 3.60
CA ALA A 55 16.29 -5.29 2.22
C ALA A 55 16.03 -4.15 1.22
N GLY A 56 16.03 -2.89 1.68
CA GLY A 56 15.74 -1.73 0.83
C GLY A 56 14.29 -1.72 0.32
N SER A 57 14.07 -1.11 -0.84
CA SER A 57 12.74 -1.05 -1.50
C SER A 57 12.27 -2.39 -2.07
N ASP A 58 13.19 -3.35 -2.22
CA ASP A 58 12.96 -4.58 -2.98
C ASP A 58 12.79 -5.80 -2.06
N GLY A 59 12.64 -5.56 -0.75
CA GLY A 59 12.43 -6.60 0.23
C GLY A 59 11.10 -7.34 0.04
N LYS A 60 11.15 -8.67 0.11
CA LYS A 60 9.95 -9.52 0.03
C LYS A 60 9.59 -10.12 1.38
N GLN A 61 8.32 -10.44 1.59
CA GLN A 61 7.89 -11.20 2.75
C GLN A 61 8.47 -12.62 2.69
N LEU A 62 8.92 -13.13 3.83
CA LEU A 62 9.52 -14.46 3.94
C LEU A 62 8.59 -15.39 4.73
N HIS A 63 8.50 -16.62 4.22
CA HIS A 63 7.68 -17.71 4.75
C HIS A 63 8.59 -18.91 5.05
N ILE A 64 8.10 -19.78 5.92
CA ILE A 64 8.77 -21.04 6.23
C ILE A 64 8.09 -22.15 5.45
N HIS A 65 8.88 -22.80 4.63
CA HIS A 65 8.48 -23.94 3.83
C HIS A 65 9.03 -25.22 4.45
N HIS A 66 8.22 -26.28 4.45
CA HIS A 66 8.67 -27.63 4.76
C HIS A 66 9.29 -28.27 3.51
N VAL A 67 10.58 -28.61 3.54
CA VAL A 67 11.32 -29.22 2.41
C VAL A 67 10.69 -30.55 1.98
N THR A 68 10.34 -31.39 2.96
CA THR A 68 9.42 -32.52 2.78
C THR A 68 8.09 -32.12 3.41
N HIS A 69 7.01 -32.11 2.64
CA HIS A 69 5.69 -31.73 3.14
C HIS A 69 5.23 -32.65 4.28
N LEU A 70 4.43 -32.11 5.21
CA LEU A 70 3.87 -32.87 6.32
C LEU A 70 3.00 -34.04 5.82
N SER A 71 2.23 -33.85 4.74
CA SER A 71 1.43 -34.91 4.11
C SER A 71 2.26 -36.10 3.62
N ASP A 72 3.54 -35.87 3.33
CA ASP A 72 4.46 -36.84 2.74
C ASP A 72 5.41 -37.43 3.79
N GLY A 73 5.06 -37.30 5.08
CA GLY A 73 5.88 -37.78 6.21
C GLY A 73 6.97 -36.82 6.65
N GLY A 74 6.89 -35.54 6.27
CA GLY A 74 7.78 -34.49 6.76
C GLY A 74 7.62 -34.21 8.26
N SER A 75 8.65 -33.58 8.84
CA SER A 75 8.69 -33.19 10.26
C SER A 75 8.75 -31.66 10.42
N ASN A 76 8.46 -31.16 11.61
CA ASN A 76 8.63 -29.75 11.98
C ASN A 76 10.06 -29.41 12.43
N ARG A 77 11.00 -30.36 12.32
CA ARG A 77 12.42 -30.17 12.67
C ARG A 77 13.00 -29.04 11.87
N LEU A 78 13.86 -28.22 12.48
CA LEU A 78 14.51 -27.10 11.80
C LEU A 78 15.23 -27.52 10.51
N SER A 79 15.77 -28.75 10.45
CA SER A 79 16.42 -29.31 9.26
C SER A 79 15.47 -29.54 8.08
N ASN A 80 14.18 -29.74 8.33
CA ASN A 80 13.15 -29.87 7.30
C ASN A 80 12.49 -28.53 6.96
N LEU A 81 12.92 -27.42 7.57
CA LEU A 81 12.37 -26.08 7.35
C LEU A 81 13.36 -25.20 6.58
N THR A 82 12.85 -24.40 5.64
CA THR A 82 13.63 -23.44 4.85
C THR A 82 12.89 -22.12 4.68
N THR A 83 13.63 -21.01 4.59
CA THR A 83 13.07 -19.67 4.37
C THR A 83 12.94 -19.36 2.88
N LEU A 84 11.72 -19.10 2.40
CA LEU A 84 11.44 -18.71 1.00
C LEU A 84 10.68 -17.38 0.93
N CYS A 85 10.85 -16.62 -0.14
CA CYS A 85 9.94 -15.51 -0.45
C CYS A 85 8.62 -16.03 -1.01
N VAL A 86 7.56 -15.21 -1.01
CA VAL A 86 6.23 -15.61 -1.47
C VAL A 86 6.24 -16.26 -2.86
N ASP A 87 6.97 -15.69 -3.83
CA ASP A 87 6.99 -16.23 -5.20
C ASP A 87 7.66 -17.60 -5.25
N CYS A 88 8.86 -17.74 -4.69
CA CYS A 88 9.56 -19.03 -4.65
C CYS A 88 8.81 -20.07 -3.81
N HIS A 89 8.08 -19.63 -2.79
CA HIS A 89 7.25 -20.53 -1.99
C HIS A 89 6.07 -21.05 -2.81
N ASN A 90 5.43 -20.20 -3.61
CA ASN A 90 4.37 -20.59 -4.53
C ASN A 90 4.90 -21.48 -5.65
N ASP A 91 6.09 -21.25 -6.19
CA ASP A 91 6.71 -22.14 -7.18
C ASP A 91 6.93 -23.58 -6.65
N ARG A 92 6.96 -23.75 -5.32
CA ARG A 92 7.12 -25.06 -4.65
C ARG A 92 5.80 -25.74 -4.31
N HIS A 93 4.66 -25.07 -4.50
CA HIS A 93 3.34 -25.62 -4.25
C HIS A 93 2.46 -25.52 -5.50
N ASP A 94 1.63 -26.52 -5.76
CA ASP A 94 0.62 -26.45 -6.83
C ASP A 94 -0.58 -25.53 -6.48
N HIS A 95 -0.49 -24.79 -5.37
CA HIS A 95 -1.49 -23.83 -4.89
C HIS A 95 -0.79 -22.60 -4.29
N ASP A 96 -1.42 -21.44 -4.40
CA ASP A 96 -0.90 -20.21 -3.81
C ASP A 96 -1.00 -20.28 -2.29
N ILE A 97 0.13 -20.16 -1.59
CA ILE A 97 0.14 -20.14 -0.12
C ILE A 97 -0.45 -18.87 0.48
N THR A 98 -0.77 -17.90 -0.37
CA THR A 98 -1.49 -16.69 -0.05
C THR A 98 -2.97 -16.73 -0.46
N GLU A 99 -3.47 -17.79 -1.10
CA GLU A 99 -4.91 -17.95 -1.36
C GLU A 99 -5.67 -18.02 -0.02
N GLY A 100 -6.39 -16.95 0.31
CA GLY A 100 -7.12 -16.78 1.57
C GLY A 100 -6.36 -16.04 2.68
N LEU A 101 -5.12 -15.58 2.43
CA LEU A 101 -4.32 -14.72 3.32
C LEU A 101 -4.13 -13.30 2.78
N ASP A 102 -4.79 -12.96 1.68
CA ASP A 102 -4.86 -11.63 1.07
C ASP A 102 -5.40 -10.53 2.01
N ASP A 103 -5.86 -10.88 3.22
CA ASP A 103 -6.21 -9.96 4.31
C ASP A 103 -5.27 -10.02 5.54
N TYR A 104 -4.08 -10.64 5.46
CA TYR A 104 -3.08 -10.50 6.54
C TYR A 104 -2.38 -9.14 6.45
N GLN A 105 -3.07 -8.09 6.88
CA GLN A 105 -2.42 -6.84 7.28
C GLN A 105 -1.88 -7.03 8.71
N PRO A 106 -0.56 -7.01 8.93
CA PRO A 106 -0.02 -7.07 10.30
C PRO A 106 -0.63 -5.95 11.14
N ASP A 107 -1.07 -6.25 12.37
CA ASP A 107 -1.66 -5.24 13.26
C ASP A 107 -0.72 -4.03 13.32
N PRO A 108 -1.17 -2.84 12.92
CA PRO A 108 -0.33 -1.66 12.84
C PRO A 108 0.25 -1.24 14.19
N GLY A 109 -0.20 -1.85 15.30
CA GLY A 109 0.15 -1.52 16.66
C GLY A 109 -0.39 -0.14 17.04
N LEU A 110 -0.19 0.26 18.29
CA LEU A 110 -0.66 1.56 18.79
C LEU A 110 -0.19 2.72 17.90
N TRP A 111 1.08 2.72 17.52
CA TRP A 111 1.67 3.79 16.72
C TRP A 111 1.19 3.83 15.27
N GLY A 112 0.93 2.68 14.66
CA GLY A 112 0.36 2.64 13.31
C GLY A 112 -1.10 3.11 13.30
N ARG A 113 -1.91 2.73 14.32
CA ARG A 113 -3.28 3.24 14.51
C ARG A 113 -3.31 4.75 14.74
N VAL A 114 -2.43 5.27 15.59
CA VAL A 114 -2.27 6.73 15.82
C VAL A 114 -1.89 7.44 14.52
N ARG A 115 -0.94 6.90 13.75
CA ARG A 115 -0.53 7.49 12.46
C ARG A 115 -1.67 7.47 11.44
N GLN A 116 -2.49 6.42 11.41
CA GLN A 116 -3.66 6.33 10.54
C GLN A 116 -4.73 7.35 10.95
N LEU A 117 -5.01 7.48 12.25
CA LEU A 117 -5.94 8.49 12.77
C LEU A 117 -5.47 9.91 12.43
N VAL A 118 -4.20 10.24 12.67
CA VAL A 118 -3.62 11.54 12.32
C VAL A 118 -3.72 11.81 10.83
N ARG A 119 -3.43 10.81 9.98
CA ARG A 119 -3.59 10.95 8.52
C ARG A 119 -5.04 11.22 8.12
N SER A 120 -6.01 10.52 8.72
CA SER A 120 -7.43 10.73 8.44
C SER A 120 -7.91 12.12 8.92
N LEU A 121 -7.48 12.56 10.09
CA LEU A 121 -7.80 13.90 10.62
C LEU A 121 -7.18 15.01 9.77
N VAL A 122 -5.92 14.87 9.38
CA VAL A 122 -5.24 15.87 8.54
C VAL A 122 -5.83 15.89 7.13
N GLY A 123 -5.98 14.73 6.49
CA GLY A 123 -6.50 14.63 5.12
C GLY A 123 -7.98 15.01 5.01
N GLY A 124 -8.83 14.39 5.82
CA GLY A 124 -10.28 14.60 5.76
C GLY A 124 -10.78 15.80 6.56
N GLY A 125 -10.21 16.03 7.75
CA GLY A 125 -10.68 17.08 8.66
C GLY A 125 -10.07 18.46 8.45
N ILE A 126 -8.87 18.55 7.86
CA ILE A 126 -8.14 19.82 7.70
C ILE A 126 -7.95 20.17 6.22
N CYS A 127 -7.35 19.29 5.43
CA CYS A 127 -7.05 19.59 4.03
C CYS A 127 -8.31 19.75 3.18
N LEU A 128 -9.33 18.90 3.37
CA LEU A 128 -10.55 18.96 2.57
C LEU A 128 -11.36 20.25 2.83
N PRO A 129 -11.61 20.69 4.08
CA PRO A 129 -12.26 21.98 4.32
C PRO A 129 -11.47 23.19 3.82
N ILE A 130 -10.14 23.19 3.98
CA ILE A 130 -9.28 24.26 3.44
C ILE A 130 -9.39 24.31 1.92
N HIS A 131 -9.36 23.16 1.25
CA HIS A 131 -9.52 23.09 -0.18
C HIS A 131 -10.90 23.60 -0.63
N THR A 132 -11.98 23.13 0.00
CA THR A 132 -13.34 23.60 -0.29
C THR A 132 -13.46 25.11 -0.07
N GLY A 133 -12.85 25.66 0.99
CA GLY A 133 -12.79 27.10 1.25
C GLY A 133 -12.00 27.87 0.19
N MET A 134 -10.85 27.36 -0.25
CA MET A 134 -10.06 27.96 -1.34
C MET A 134 -10.83 27.94 -2.66
N VAL A 135 -11.52 26.85 -2.99
CA VAL A 135 -12.39 26.77 -4.17
C VAL A 135 -13.52 27.78 -4.06
N TYR A 136 -14.20 27.88 -2.92
CA TYR A 136 -15.25 28.87 -2.69
C TYR A 136 -14.75 30.31 -2.85
N LEU A 137 -13.60 30.64 -2.26
CA LEU A 137 -12.98 31.97 -2.41
C LEU A 137 -12.57 32.24 -3.85
N LEU A 138 -12.02 31.25 -4.55
CA LEU A 138 -11.76 31.37 -5.97
C LEU A 138 -13.05 31.73 -6.69
N LEU A 139 -14.12 30.95 -6.52
CA LEU A 139 -15.41 31.12 -7.21
C LEU A 139 -16.07 32.48 -6.94
N THR A 140 -15.95 33.00 -5.71
CA THR A 140 -16.69 34.19 -5.27
C THR A 140 -15.90 35.51 -5.35
N GLN A 141 -14.56 35.47 -5.35
CA GLN A 141 -13.74 36.69 -5.35
C GLN A 141 -13.30 37.12 -6.76
N PRO A 142 -13.16 38.44 -7.02
CA PRO A 142 -12.58 38.94 -8.26
C PRO A 142 -11.11 38.51 -8.39
N ILE A 143 -10.69 38.07 -9.57
CA ILE A 143 -9.35 37.51 -9.83
C ILE A 143 -8.21 38.49 -9.47
N ARG A 144 -8.45 39.80 -9.61
CA ARG A 144 -7.46 40.87 -9.32
C ARG A 144 -7.46 41.33 -7.86
N SER A 145 -8.32 40.75 -7.01
CA SER A 145 -8.32 41.05 -5.58
C SER A 145 -7.13 40.35 -4.88
N PRO A 146 -6.57 40.94 -3.81
CA PRO A 146 -5.50 40.30 -3.05
C PRO A 146 -5.86 38.88 -2.55
N LEU A 147 -7.11 38.68 -2.11
CA LEU A 147 -7.62 37.37 -1.66
C LEU A 147 -7.75 36.36 -2.80
N GLY A 148 -8.14 36.81 -4.00
CA GLY A 148 -8.20 35.98 -5.20
C GLY A 148 -6.81 35.47 -5.61
N LEU A 149 -5.79 36.34 -5.61
CA LEU A 149 -4.42 35.97 -5.96
C LEU A 149 -3.80 35.00 -4.95
N ILE A 150 -4.02 35.22 -3.65
CA ILE A 150 -3.57 34.29 -2.58
C ILE A 150 -4.24 32.92 -2.74
N SER A 151 -5.52 32.89 -3.09
CA SER A 151 -6.24 31.62 -3.28
C SER A 151 -5.71 30.83 -4.49
N ILE A 152 -5.36 31.49 -5.59
CA ILE A 152 -4.77 30.85 -6.79
C ILE A 152 -3.40 30.25 -6.47
N THR A 153 -2.53 30.99 -5.77
CA THR A 153 -1.19 30.51 -5.44
C THR A 153 -1.22 29.35 -4.45
N CYS A 154 -2.09 29.41 -3.43
CA CYS A 154 -2.28 28.29 -2.51
C CYS A 154 -2.85 27.04 -3.20
N PHE A 155 -3.78 27.21 -4.13
CA PHE A 155 -4.35 26.10 -4.91
C PHE A 155 -3.31 25.44 -5.80
N ALA A 156 -2.50 26.24 -6.51
CA ALA A 156 -1.42 25.74 -7.37
C ALA A 156 -0.33 25.01 -6.57
N ALA A 157 0.05 25.54 -5.40
CA ALA A 157 1.01 24.90 -4.52
C ALA A 157 0.49 23.56 -3.96
N LEU A 158 -0.78 23.51 -3.55
CA LEU A 158 -1.41 22.28 -3.07
C LEU A 158 -1.51 21.23 -4.18
N ALA A 159 -1.88 21.63 -5.40
CA ALA A 159 -1.92 20.75 -6.57
C ALA A 159 -0.52 20.18 -6.89
N ALA A 160 0.53 21.01 -6.86
CA ALA A 160 1.91 20.56 -7.10
C ALA A 160 2.39 19.53 -6.05
N VAL A 161 2.05 19.72 -4.77
CA VAL A 161 2.41 18.77 -3.69
C VAL A 161 1.70 17.43 -3.86
N LEU A 162 0.43 17.43 -4.30
CA LEU A 162 -0.36 16.21 -4.48
C LEU A 162 0.07 15.40 -5.71
N VAL A 163 0.54 16.06 -6.78
CA VAL A 163 1.13 15.39 -7.95
C VAL A 163 2.38 14.60 -7.58
N VAL A 164 3.17 15.08 -6.63
CA VAL A 164 4.41 14.43 -6.18
C VAL A 164 4.17 13.28 -5.19
N ARG A 165 2.99 13.20 -4.54
CA ARG A 165 2.67 12.21 -3.51
C ARG A 165 1.32 11.52 -3.78
N PRO A 166 1.26 10.54 -4.69
CA PRO A 166 0.01 9.93 -5.11
C PRO A 166 -0.45 8.90 -4.09
N ARG A 167 -1.52 9.26 -3.39
CA ARG A 167 -2.43 8.35 -2.67
C ARG A 167 -3.87 8.74 -3.08
N PRO A 168 -4.91 7.91 -2.84
CA PRO A 168 -6.28 8.06 -3.39
C PRO A 168 -6.92 9.46 -3.21
N VAL A 169 -6.41 10.28 -2.30
CA VAL A 169 -6.76 11.70 -2.11
C VAL A 169 -6.55 12.55 -3.38
N ALA A 170 -5.57 12.22 -4.23
CA ALA A 170 -5.31 12.96 -5.48
C ALA A 170 -6.47 12.84 -6.50
N ALA A 171 -7.11 11.67 -6.58
CA ALA A 171 -8.20 11.41 -7.53
C ALA A 171 -9.49 12.19 -7.18
N MET A 172 -9.89 12.19 -5.90
CA MET A 172 -11.04 12.99 -5.43
C MET A 172 -10.80 14.50 -5.58
N TYR A 173 -9.56 14.95 -5.42
CA TYR A 173 -9.19 16.35 -5.60
C TYR A 173 -9.28 16.78 -7.07
N THR A 174 -8.77 15.97 -8.00
CA THR A 174 -8.91 16.24 -9.44
C THR A 174 -10.38 16.32 -9.85
N VAL A 175 -11.25 15.45 -9.35
CA VAL A 175 -12.69 15.48 -9.66
C VAL A 175 -13.35 16.75 -9.14
N THR A 176 -13.05 17.17 -7.91
CA THR A 176 -13.61 18.39 -7.31
C THR A 176 -13.11 19.66 -8.01
N ALA A 177 -11.82 19.71 -8.35
CA ALA A 177 -11.22 20.81 -9.10
C ALA A 177 -11.81 20.95 -10.52
N VAL A 178 -12.00 19.83 -11.21
CA VAL A 178 -12.63 19.79 -12.54
C VAL A 178 -14.09 20.22 -12.46
N THR A 179 -14.85 19.71 -11.48
CA THR A 179 -16.26 20.05 -11.29
C THR A 179 -16.44 21.54 -10.95
N GLY A 180 -15.60 22.09 -10.06
CA GLY A 180 -15.63 23.51 -9.71
C GLY A 180 -15.26 24.42 -10.89
N THR A 181 -14.31 23.99 -11.73
CA THR A 181 -13.93 24.70 -12.98
C THR A 181 -15.07 24.67 -14.00
N VAL A 182 -15.72 23.52 -14.18
CA VAL A 182 -16.87 23.36 -15.08
C VAL A 182 -18.09 24.16 -14.59
N ILE A 183 -18.35 24.24 -13.30
CA ILE A 183 -19.46 25.07 -12.79
C ILE A 183 -19.17 26.56 -13.01
N ARG A 184 -17.92 27.01 -12.78
CA ARG A 184 -17.56 28.42 -12.94
C ARG A 184 -17.52 28.88 -14.39
N TYR A 185 -16.92 28.07 -15.25
CA TYR A 185 -16.71 28.43 -16.64
C TYR A 185 -17.82 27.88 -17.54
N GLY A 186 -18.44 26.74 -17.23
CA GLY A 186 -19.56 26.18 -17.99
C GLY A 186 -20.82 27.06 -17.97
N VAL A 187 -21.05 27.82 -16.89
CA VAL A 187 -22.10 28.85 -16.85
C VAL A 187 -21.75 30.07 -17.72
N SER A 188 -20.46 30.29 -18.05
CA SER A 188 -19.98 31.36 -18.94
C SER A 188 -19.51 30.88 -20.33
N VAL A 189 -19.56 29.57 -20.64
CA VAL A 189 -19.24 29.03 -21.97
C VAL A 189 -20.21 29.57 -23.03
N GLY A 190 -21.44 29.93 -22.65
CA GLY A 190 -22.37 30.65 -23.53
C GLY A 190 -21.90 32.05 -23.96
N GLN A 191 -20.89 32.63 -23.28
CA GLN A 191 -20.32 33.95 -23.58
C GLN A 191 -18.91 33.91 -24.17
N LEU A 192 -18.25 32.74 -24.20
CA LEU A 192 -16.92 32.58 -24.78
C LEU A 192 -17.07 32.00 -26.19
N GLY A 193 -16.64 32.76 -27.21
CA GLY A 193 -16.59 32.28 -28.60
C GLY A 193 -15.89 30.92 -28.72
N GLY A 194 -16.40 30.07 -29.62
CA GLY A 194 -16.23 28.60 -29.61
C GLY A 194 -14.80 28.04 -29.54
N GLU A 195 -13.78 28.83 -29.87
CA GLU A 195 -12.37 28.41 -29.82
C GLU A 195 -11.78 28.50 -28.39
N ASN A 196 -12.27 29.42 -27.56
CA ASN A 196 -11.76 29.65 -26.21
C ASN A 196 -12.32 28.64 -25.19
N ALA A 197 -13.59 28.24 -25.38
CA ALA A 197 -14.26 27.29 -24.50
C ALA A 197 -13.68 25.86 -24.63
N SER A 198 -13.39 25.43 -25.85
CA SER A 198 -12.78 24.14 -26.15
C SER A 198 -11.34 24.07 -25.64
N THR A 199 -10.56 25.15 -25.77
CA THR A 199 -9.19 25.23 -25.22
C THR A 199 -9.16 25.18 -23.69
N LEU A 200 -10.10 25.86 -23.02
CA LEU A 200 -10.25 25.81 -21.55
C LEU A 200 -10.66 24.42 -21.06
N LEU A 201 -11.62 23.77 -21.72
CA LEU A 201 -12.02 22.41 -21.40
C LEU A 201 -10.86 21.43 -21.61
N LEU A 202 -10.13 21.51 -22.73
CA LEU A 202 -8.98 20.64 -22.95
C LEU A 202 -7.87 20.86 -21.91
N SER A 203 -7.57 22.11 -21.55
CA SER A 203 -6.53 22.42 -20.56
C SER A 203 -6.86 21.97 -19.13
N ALA A 204 -8.15 21.94 -18.76
CA ALA A 204 -8.59 21.50 -17.44
C ALA A 204 -8.73 19.97 -17.33
N TRP A 205 -9.13 19.31 -18.42
CA TRP A 205 -9.44 17.88 -18.42
C TRP A 205 -8.24 17.01 -18.77
N LEU A 206 -7.33 17.46 -19.64
CA LEU A 206 -6.16 16.66 -20.01
C LEU A 206 -5.29 16.30 -18.79
N PRO A 207 -4.92 17.22 -17.87
CA PRO A 207 -4.12 16.87 -16.71
C PRO A 207 -4.83 15.88 -15.76
N ALA A 208 -6.16 16.00 -15.62
CA ALA A 208 -6.95 15.07 -14.82
C ALA A 208 -7.00 13.68 -15.46
N LEU A 209 -7.18 13.59 -16.79
CA LEU A 209 -7.15 12.33 -17.52
C LEU A 209 -5.75 11.70 -17.49
N PHE A 210 -4.68 12.49 -17.62
CA PHE A 210 -3.31 12.00 -17.46
C PHE A 210 -3.03 11.51 -16.03
N ALA A 211 -3.55 12.19 -15.01
CA ALA A 211 -3.41 11.76 -13.62
C ALA A 211 -4.16 10.44 -13.36
N VAL A 212 -5.37 10.27 -13.89
CA VAL A 212 -6.16 9.03 -13.80
C VAL A 212 -5.49 7.91 -14.60
N ALA A 213 -5.02 8.18 -15.82
CA ALA A 213 -4.33 7.19 -16.65
C ALA A 213 -2.99 6.75 -16.04
N TRP A 214 -2.23 7.68 -15.47
CA TRP A 214 -0.98 7.38 -14.76
C TRP A 214 -1.24 6.58 -13.48
N TRP A 215 -2.31 6.89 -12.74
CA TRP A 215 -2.76 6.10 -11.60
C TRP A 215 -3.13 4.67 -12.03
N TYR A 216 -3.93 4.53 -13.09
CA TYR A 216 -4.35 3.23 -13.63
C TYR A 216 -3.13 2.41 -14.10
N TYR A 217 -2.22 3.03 -14.85
CA TYR A 217 -0.96 2.40 -15.26
C TYR A 217 -0.16 1.93 -14.04
N ARG A 218 0.06 2.78 -13.03
CA ARG A 218 0.88 2.42 -11.87
C ARG A 218 0.22 1.34 -10.98
N TYR A 219 -1.10 1.34 -10.87
CA TYR A 219 -1.84 0.33 -10.10
C TYR A 219 -1.74 -1.07 -10.74
N TYR A 220 -1.86 -1.15 -12.07
CA TYR A 220 -1.81 -2.43 -12.80
C TYR A 220 -0.41 -2.87 -13.26
N SER A 221 0.60 -2.01 -13.22
CA SER A 221 1.98 -2.35 -13.62
C SER A 221 2.83 -2.98 -12.51
N TYR A 222 2.32 -3.04 -11.28
CA TYR A 222 3.03 -3.65 -10.14
C TYR A 222 2.52 -5.07 -9.80
N ASP A 223 1.50 -5.57 -10.52
CA ASP A 223 0.96 -6.94 -10.41
C ASP A 223 1.52 -7.88 -11.50
N LYS A 224 2.77 -7.68 -11.93
CA LYS A 224 3.49 -8.61 -12.82
C LYS A 224 4.94 -8.75 -12.40
#